data_AF-A0AA95HEL5-F1
#
_entry.id   AF-A0AA95HEL5-F1
#
_cell.length_a   1.000
_cell.length_b   1.000
_cell.length_c   1.000
_cell.angle_alpha   90.00
_cell.angle_beta   90.00
_cell.angle_gamma   90.00
#
_symmetry.space_group_name_H-M   'P 1'
#
loop_
_entity.id
_entity.type
_entity.pdbx_description
1 polymer ?
#
loop_
_entity_poly.entity_id
_entity_poly.type
_entity_poly.pdbx_seq_one_letter_code
_entity_poly.pdbx_strand_id
1 'polypeptide(L)'
;MLQRLPVGIQTFEKLRQDNYLYVDKTEAIHKLLCSNAGYFFLSRPRRFGKSLLLSTIKAIYQGNRALFDGLWIADQWDWNKVHPVIHLSINKLDYQGSGLDVALQQALHASATQYQIELHSLTLKTLFSELLEKLAKQHGKVVLLIDEYDKPLIDYLDDIPLAKANQQVMKTFYSVLKDSDPYLEFLLITGVSKFSRVSIFSDLNNLADLTLHRRFATLTGYTQQELEHYFAPYMPELEQYCQLSRAELLEKIRYWYNGYTWDLQTSLYNPFSVLNLFANGDFRNFWFESGTPTFLPKLMHRDKVYRLDKFKVDELTLGNYDLETLQLIPVMFQTGYLTLQSKDKRGMYWLDYPNREVRNAMLIFLMAEWAHVEPAYTTPMVVQLSDAFDDNDMPALIEVIKTMFKKIPYQIFIKDREAYYHSLIYLTFFYLGQYAEAEVNENNGRVDCVVKTATHIYILEFKLDKTAQVAMEQIKSRDYAGAFRDDPRPKVLVGINFSSKLKSVDDWVMEAG
;
A
#
# COMPACT_ATOMS: atom_id res chain seq x y z
N MET A 1 -14.90 -20.51 -22.88
CA MET A 1 -15.44 -20.38 -21.51
C MET A 1 -14.54 -19.41 -20.78
N LEU A 2 -15.09 -18.41 -20.09
CA LEU A 2 -14.31 -17.40 -19.36
C LEU A 2 -13.52 -18.07 -18.23
N GLN A 3 -12.25 -17.72 -18.05
CA GLN A 3 -11.44 -18.28 -16.97
C GLN A 3 -11.93 -17.79 -15.60
N ARG A 4 -11.73 -18.58 -14.55
CA ARG A 4 -12.10 -18.15 -13.19
C ARG A 4 -11.06 -17.15 -12.65
N LEU A 5 -11.49 -16.18 -11.84
CA LEU A 5 -10.57 -15.23 -11.22
C LEU A 5 -9.93 -15.85 -9.96
N PRO A 6 -8.58 -15.88 -9.84
CA PRO A 6 -7.88 -16.55 -8.73
C PRO A 6 -7.85 -15.72 -7.43
N VAL A 7 -8.99 -15.23 -6.95
CA VAL A 7 -9.06 -14.44 -5.71
C VAL A 7 -8.54 -15.28 -4.54
N GLY A 8 -7.43 -14.85 -3.94
CA GLY A 8 -6.81 -15.54 -2.80
C GLY A 8 -5.98 -16.79 -3.15
N ILE A 9 -5.90 -17.19 -4.42
CA ILE A 9 -5.06 -18.32 -4.84
C ILE A 9 -3.62 -17.82 -5.05
N GLN A 10 -2.67 -18.48 -4.37
CA GLN A 10 -1.25 -18.14 -4.43
C GLN A 10 -0.39 -19.26 -5.03
N THR A 11 -0.98 -20.41 -5.32
CA THR A 11 -0.28 -21.57 -5.88
C THR A 11 -0.43 -21.57 -7.40
N PHE A 12 0.70 -21.48 -8.11
CA PHE A 12 0.74 -21.47 -9.57
C PHE A 12 0.16 -22.75 -10.18
N GLU A 13 0.51 -23.90 -9.63
CA GLU A 13 0.01 -25.21 -10.09
C GLU A 13 -1.52 -25.28 -10.07
N LYS A 14 -2.14 -24.96 -8.94
CA LYS A 14 -3.60 -24.91 -8.80
C LYS A 14 -4.22 -23.95 -9.80
N LEU A 15 -3.63 -22.76 -9.97
CA LEU A 15 -4.13 -21.74 -10.90
C LEU A 15 -4.19 -22.30 -12.33
N ARG A 16 -3.13 -23.01 -12.77
CA ARG A 16 -3.05 -23.60 -14.12
C ARG A 16 -3.95 -24.81 -14.30
N GLN A 17 -3.96 -25.75 -13.35
CA GLN A 17 -4.76 -26.98 -13.42
C GLN A 17 -6.27 -26.70 -13.37
N ASP A 18 -6.69 -25.75 -12.54
CA ASP A 18 -8.11 -25.42 -12.37
C ASP A 18 -8.60 -24.33 -13.35
N ASN A 19 -7.83 -24.02 -14.40
CA ASN A 19 -8.18 -23.04 -15.44
C ASN A 19 -8.59 -21.65 -14.87
N TYR A 20 -7.80 -21.15 -13.92
CA TYR A 20 -7.90 -19.76 -13.46
C TYR A 20 -7.11 -18.81 -14.39
N LEU A 21 -7.50 -17.54 -14.39
CA LEU A 21 -6.81 -16.47 -15.10
C LEU A 21 -5.38 -16.31 -14.54
N TYR A 22 -4.38 -16.41 -15.41
CA TYR A 22 -2.99 -16.09 -15.10
C TYR A 22 -2.54 -14.91 -15.96
N VAL A 23 -2.06 -13.84 -15.33
CA VAL A 23 -1.35 -12.77 -16.05
C VAL A 23 0.10 -13.22 -16.22
N ASP A 24 0.52 -13.48 -17.45
CA ASP A 24 1.84 -14.05 -17.74
C ASP A 24 2.97 -13.06 -17.40
N LYS A 25 3.77 -13.42 -16.40
CA LYS A 25 4.99 -12.68 -15.99
C LYS A 25 6.28 -13.42 -16.37
N THR A 26 6.17 -14.51 -17.11
CA THR A 26 7.25 -15.48 -17.24
C THR A 26 8.44 -14.96 -18.04
N GLU A 27 8.26 -13.97 -18.91
CA GLU A 27 9.38 -13.24 -19.54
C GLU A 27 10.24 -12.48 -18.52
N ALA A 28 9.60 -11.74 -17.60
CA ALA A 28 10.31 -11.01 -16.55
C ALA A 28 10.98 -11.97 -15.56
N ILE A 29 10.32 -13.10 -15.26
CA ILE A 29 10.88 -14.18 -14.45
C ILE A 29 12.11 -14.77 -15.14
N HIS A 30 12.04 -15.11 -16.42
CA HIS A 30 13.17 -15.64 -17.17
C HIS A 30 14.39 -14.69 -17.13
N LYS A 31 14.17 -13.39 -17.34
CA LYS A 31 15.24 -12.36 -17.20
C LYS A 31 15.87 -12.36 -15.80
N LEU A 32 15.09 -12.64 -14.75
CA LEU A 32 15.60 -12.77 -13.39
C LEU A 32 16.43 -14.05 -13.24
N LEU A 33 15.90 -15.20 -13.70
CA LEU A 33 16.57 -16.50 -13.57
C LEU A 33 17.88 -16.56 -14.35
N CYS A 34 17.98 -15.87 -15.48
CA CYS A 34 19.21 -15.80 -16.29
C CYS A 34 20.19 -14.70 -15.86
N SER A 35 19.94 -14.01 -14.74
CA SER A 35 20.81 -12.92 -14.28
C SER A 35 21.95 -13.41 -13.39
N ASN A 36 23.12 -12.79 -13.51
CA ASN A 36 24.38 -13.27 -12.91
C ASN A 36 24.41 -13.27 -11.37
N ALA A 37 23.45 -12.66 -10.68
CA ALA A 37 23.58 -12.40 -9.25
C ALA A 37 23.15 -13.57 -8.35
N GLY A 38 22.41 -14.57 -8.84
CA GLY A 38 22.00 -15.78 -8.11
C GLY A 38 21.09 -15.56 -6.90
N TYR A 39 21.33 -14.53 -6.08
CA TYR A 39 20.71 -14.25 -4.79
C TYR A 39 20.00 -12.91 -4.81
N PHE A 40 18.70 -12.94 -4.55
CA PHE A 40 17.81 -11.82 -4.74
C PHE A 40 16.95 -11.56 -3.51
N PHE A 41 16.63 -10.29 -3.32
CA PHE A 41 15.65 -9.82 -2.37
C PHE A 41 14.58 -8.99 -3.07
N LEU A 42 13.31 -9.21 -2.75
CA LEU A 42 12.20 -8.43 -3.28
C LEU A 42 11.23 -8.03 -2.15
N SER A 43 11.20 -6.74 -1.83
CA SER A 43 10.14 -6.15 -1.01
C SER A 43 9.03 -5.60 -1.90
N ARG A 44 7.80 -6.04 -1.62
CA ARG A 44 6.56 -5.49 -2.17
C ARG A 44 5.47 -5.52 -1.10
N PRO A 45 4.45 -4.65 -1.19
CA PRO A 45 3.30 -4.67 -0.29
C PRO A 45 2.63 -6.05 -0.18
N ARG A 46 1.79 -6.23 0.85
CA ARG A 46 0.93 -7.43 0.96
C ARG A 46 0.04 -7.54 -0.28
N ARG A 47 -0.32 -8.77 -0.64
CA ARG A 47 -1.25 -9.08 -1.76
C ARG A 47 -0.77 -8.63 -3.15
N PHE A 48 0.50 -8.26 -3.32
CA PHE A 48 1.06 -7.86 -4.62
C PHE A 48 1.45 -9.02 -5.55
N GLY A 49 1.32 -10.28 -5.10
CA GLY A 49 1.63 -11.47 -5.91
C GLY A 49 3.01 -12.11 -5.66
N LYS A 50 3.71 -11.75 -4.57
CA LYS A 50 5.02 -12.33 -4.21
C LYS A 50 4.99 -13.86 -4.07
N SER A 51 4.02 -14.41 -3.33
CA SER A 51 3.89 -15.85 -3.13
C SER A 51 3.57 -16.60 -4.43
N LEU A 52 2.79 -15.98 -5.33
CA LEU A 52 2.52 -16.54 -6.66
C LEU A 52 3.78 -16.53 -7.54
N LEU A 53 4.59 -15.47 -7.47
CA LEU A 53 5.91 -15.40 -8.12
C LEU A 53 6.81 -16.54 -7.64
N LEU A 54 6.95 -16.73 -6.32
CA LEU A 54 7.74 -17.85 -5.76
C LEU A 54 7.20 -19.21 -6.20
N SER A 55 5.87 -19.41 -6.17
CA SER A 55 5.25 -20.65 -6.63
C SER A 55 5.48 -20.90 -8.13
N THR A 56 5.56 -19.85 -8.94
CA THR A 56 5.86 -19.96 -10.38
C THR A 56 7.31 -20.37 -10.58
N ILE A 57 8.26 -19.71 -9.90
CA ILE A 57 9.69 -20.03 -9.94
C ILE A 57 9.94 -21.47 -9.45
N LYS A 58 9.27 -21.89 -8.38
CA LYS A 58 9.30 -23.28 -7.90
C LYS A 58 8.92 -24.26 -9.02
N ALA A 59 7.82 -24.02 -9.72
CA ALA A 59 7.36 -24.91 -10.79
C ALA A 59 8.32 -24.94 -12.00
N ILE A 60 8.98 -23.82 -12.32
CA ILE A 60 10.01 -23.76 -13.37
C ILE A 60 11.18 -24.67 -13.01
N TYR A 61 11.77 -24.49 -11.83
CA TYR A 61 12.94 -25.27 -11.39
C TYR A 61 12.63 -26.75 -11.07
N GLN A 62 11.37 -27.09 -10.82
CA GLN A 62 10.94 -28.49 -10.70
C GLN A 62 10.71 -29.17 -12.06
N GLY A 63 10.85 -28.45 -13.18
CA GLY A 63 10.70 -29.02 -14.52
C GLY A 63 9.25 -29.27 -14.94
N ASN A 64 8.27 -28.63 -14.31
CA ASN A 64 6.84 -28.87 -14.54
C ASN A 64 6.32 -28.22 -15.85
N ARG A 65 6.93 -28.55 -16.99
CA ARG A 65 6.69 -27.90 -18.31
C ARG A 65 5.22 -27.77 -18.67
N ALA A 66 4.41 -28.81 -18.43
CA ALA A 66 2.99 -28.83 -18.77
C ALA A 66 2.18 -27.68 -18.12
N LEU A 67 2.61 -27.17 -16.96
CA LEU A 67 1.95 -26.02 -16.33
C LEU A 67 2.14 -24.71 -17.11
N PHE A 68 3.16 -24.65 -17.96
CA PHE A 68 3.56 -23.46 -18.71
C PHE A 68 3.05 -23.43 -20.15
N ASP A 69 2.26 -24.42 -20.57
CA ASP A 69 1.68 -24.44 -21.92
C ASP A 69 0.94 -23.12 -22.22
N GLY A 70 1.33 -22.47 -23.32
CA GLY A 70 0.80 -21.18 -23.75
C GLY A 70 1.38 -19.95 -23.03
N LEU A 71 2.36 -20.12 -22.15
CA LEU A 71 3.10 -19.02 -21.50
C LEU A 71 4.44 -18.79 -22.21
N TRP A 72 4.94 -17.56 -22.15
CA TRP A 72 6.14 -17.13 -22.85
C TRP A 72 7.37 -18.02 -22.56
N ILE A 73 7.56 -18.44 -21.31
CA ILE A 73 8.73 -19.22 -20.89
C ILE A 73 8.74 -20.67 -21.39
N ALA A 74 7.61 -21.20 -21.86
CA ALA A 74 7.48 -22.59 -22.31
C ALA A 74 8.55 -23.00 -23.33
N ASP A 75 8.89 -22.07 -24.23
CA ASP A 75 9.84 -22.27 -25.32
C ASP A 75 11.21 -21.62 -25.06
N GLN A 76 11.37 -20.94 -23.93
CA GLN A 76 12.57 -20.14 -23.62
C GLN A 76 13.41 -20.76 -22.49
N TRP A 77 12.89 -21.78 -21.81
CA TRP A 77 13.56 -22.45 -20.69
C TRP A 77 14.04 -23.86 -21.06
N ASP A 78 15.21 -24.23 -20.53
CA ASP A 78 15.70 -25.61 -20.61
C ASP A 78 15.06 -26.45 -19.50
N TRP A 79 14.00 -27.17 -19.86
CA TRP A 79 13.22 -28.01 -18.93
C TRP A 79 13.98 -29.22 -18.39
N ASN A 80 15.18 -29.51 -18.90
CA ASN A 80 16.06 -30.53 -18.31
C ASN A 80 16.81 -30.00 -17.07
N LYS A 81 16.83 -28.68 -16.86
CA LYS A 81 17.40 -28.05 -15.65
C LYS A 81 16.42 -28.18 -14.49
N VAL A 82 16.47 -29.33 -13.83
CA VAL A 82 15.68 -29.63 -12.64
C VAL A 82 16.55 -29.52 -11.40
N HIS A 83 16.06 -28.82 -10.39
CA HIS A 83 16.77 -28.57 -9.13
C HIS A 83 15.88 -28.91 -7.93
N PRO A 84 16.45 -29.39 -6.81
CA PRO A 84 15.72 -29.47 -5.55
C PRO A 84 15.34 -28.06 -5.09
N VAL A 85 14.05 -27.85 -4.81
CA VAL A 85 13.51 -26.57 -4.34
C VAL A 85 13.13 -26.69 -2.86
N ILE A 86 13.70 -25.82 -2.03
CA ILE A 86 13.23 -25.56 -0.67
C ILE A 86 12.40 -24.27 -0.72
N HIS A 87 11.12 -24.36 -0.35
CA HIS A 87 10.24 -23.19 -0.24
C HIS A 87 9.76 -23.02 1.21
N LEU A 88 10.33 -22.04 1.91
CA LEU A 88 10.00 -21.69 3.29
C LEU A 88 9.04 -20.50 3.31
N SER A 89 7.84 -20.71 3.82
CA SER A 89 6.90 -19.61 4.11
C SER A 89 6.88 -19.39 5.61
N ILE A 90 7.51 -18.31 6.09
CA ILE A 90 7.69 -18.08 7.53
C ILE A 90 6.35 -17.90 8.25
N ASN A 91 5.35 -17.35 7.57
CA ASN A 91 3.98 -17.22 8.06
C ASN A 91 3.27 -18.55 8.38
N LYS A 92 3.73 -19.68 7.82
CA LYS A 92 3.17 -21.00 8.14
C LYS A 92 3.84 -21.66 9.34
N LEU A 93 4.90 -21.05 9.88
CA LEU A 93 5.66 -21.61 11.00
C LEU A 93 5.01 -21.20 12.32
N ASP A 94 5.00 -22.12 13.29
CA ASP A 94 4.54 -21.83 14.65
C ASP A 94 5.64 -21.16 15.49
N TYR A 95 6.16 -20.03 15.02
CA TYR A 95 7.15 -19.26 15.78
C TYR A 95 6.55 -18.52 16.97
N GLN A 96 5.21 -18.36 17.01
CA GLN A 96 4.51 -17.73 18.13
C GLN A 96 4.32 -18.69 19.31
N GLY A 97 4.06 -19.98 19.05
CA GLY A 97 3.94 -21.01 20.07
C GLY A 97 5.28 -21.61 20.48
N SER A 98 6.09 -22.05 19.51
CA SER A 98 7.33 -22.80 19.77
C SER A 98 8.62 -21.97 19.78
N GLY A 99 8.54 -20.71 19.37
CA GLY A 99 9.70 -19.84 19.13
C GLY A 99 10.30 -20.04 17.74
N LEU A 100 10.89 -18.98 17.18
CA LEU A 100 11.35 -18.96 15.80
C LEU A 100 12.44 -20.00 15.49
N ASP A 101 13.35 -20.24 16.43
CA ASP A 101 14.45 -21.19 16.23
C ASP A 101 13.93 -22.62 16.02
N VAL A 102 13.05 -23.08 16.92
CA VAL A 102 12.42 -24.40 16.86
C VAL A 102 11.55 -24.54 15.61
N ALA A 103 10.75 -23.51 15.30
CA ALA A 103 9.87 -23.53 14.14
C ALA A 103 10.65 -23.63 12.81
N LEU A 104 11.81 -22.98 12.72
CA LEU A 104 12.72 -23.11 11.56
C LEU A 104 13.35 -24.50 11.50
N GLN A 105 13.80 -25.07 12.63
CA GLN A 105 14.34 -26.43 12.65
C GLN A 105 13.30 -27.46 12.16
N GLN A 106 12.05 -27.34 12.61
CA GLN A 106 10.94 -28.19 12.14
C GLN A 106 10.72 -28.07 10.63
N ALA A 107 10.78 -26.86 10.08
CA ALA A 107 10.63 -26.63 8.64
C ALA A 107 11.78 -27.26 7.82
N LEU A 108 13.00 -27.22 8.35
CA LEU A 108 14.17 -27.86 7.73
C LEU A 108 14.04 -29.40 7.77
N HIS A 109 13.59 -29.97 8.89
CA HIS A 109 13.31 -31.40 8.99
C HIS A 109 12.20 -31.84 8.02
N ALA A 110 11.13 -31.07 7.90
CA ALA A 110 10.06 -31.36 6.93
C ALA A 110 10.59 -31.35 5.48
N SER A 111 11.47 -30.39 5.16
CA SER A 111 12.15 -30.33 3.86
C SER A 111 13.06 -31.54 3.65
N ALA A 112 13.82 -31.96 4.67
CA ALA A 112 14.67 -33.14 4.61
C ALA A 112 13.85 -34.42 4.36
N THR A 113 12.73 -34.59 5.06
CA THR A 113 11.81 -35.72 4.86
C THR A 113 11.27 -35.75 3.43
N GLN A 114 10.91 -34.61 2.83
CA GLN A 114 10.44 -34.53 1.45
C GLN A 114 11.46 -35.10 0.45
N TYR A 115 12.76 -34.89 0.70
CA TYR A 115 13.86 -35.38 -0.15
C TYR A 115 14.52 -36.64 0.39
N GLN A 116 13.95 -37.29 1.41
CA GLN A 116 14.49 -38.52 2.01
C GLN A 116 15.94 -38.36 2.54
N ILE A 117 16.22 -37.19 3.12
CA ILE A 117 17.52 -36.87 3.73
C ILE A 117 17.43 -37.01 5.25
N GLU A 118 18.38 -37.75 5.82
CA GLU A 118 18.60 -37.78 7.26
C GLU A 118 19.48 -36.61 7.69
N LEU A 119 19.09 -35.94 8.77
CA LEU A 119 19.85 -34.86 9.41
C LEU A 119 20.24 -35.28 10.81
N HIS A 120 21.49 -34.98 11.22
CA HIS A 120 22.01 -35.37 12.53
C HIS A 120 22.49 -34.17 13.38
N SER A 121 22.64 -33.01 12.75
CA SER A 121 22.99 -31.76 13.40
C SER A 121 21.95 -31.34 14.45
N LEU A 122 22.44 -30.73 15.54
CA LEU A 122 21.61 -30.33 16.69
C LEU A 122 21.27 -28.84 16.75
N THR A 123 21.98 -28.00 16.01
CA THR A 123 21.76 -26.54 16.02
C THR A 123 21.14 -26.08 14.70
N LEU A 124 20.30 -25.05 14.73
CA LEU A 124 19.66 -24.50 13.53
C LEU A 124 20.66 -24.21 12.40
N LYS A 125 21.81 -23.60 12.73
CA LYS A 125 22.85 -23.25 11.76
C LYS A 125 23.45 -24.49 11.08
N THR A 126 23.88 -25.47 11.88
CA THR A 126 24.50 -26.68 11.33
C THR A 126 23.49 -27.57 10.62
N LEU A 127 22.25 -27.62 11.11
CA LEU A 127 21.13 -28.34 10.48
C LEU A 127 20.84 -27.80 9.09
N PHE A 128 20.79 -26.48 8.93
CA PHE A 128 20.55 -25.88 7.63
C PHE A 128 21.71 -26.11 6.65
N SER A 129 22.95 -25.96 7.12
CA SER A 129 24.14 -26.25 6.32
C SER A 129 24.18 -27.71 5.87
N GLU A 130 23.90 -28.65 6.77
CA GLU A 130 23.86 -30.08 6.48
C GLU A 130 22.79 -30.41 5.44
N LEU A 131 21.61 -29.81 5.54
CA LEU A 131 20.53 -29.99 4.57
C LEU A 131 20.95 -29.52 3.17
N LEU A 132 21.50 -28.31 3.04
CA LEU A 132 21.92 -27.77 1.75
C LEU A 132 23.03 -28.61 1.11
N GLU A 133 24.02 -29.02 1.90
CA GLU A 133 25.13 -29.86 1.42
C GLU A 133 24.64 -31.24 0.96
N LYS A 134 23.81 -31.91 1.76
CA LYS A 134 23.28 -33.25 1.42
C LYS A 134 22.35 -33.19 0.20
N LEU A 135 21.47 -32.19 0.10
CA LEU A 135 20.62 -31.98 -1.08
C LEU A 135 21.46 -31.75 -2.32
N ALA A 136 22.46 -30.86 -2.25
CA ALA A 136 23.32 -30.54 -3.38
C ALA A 136 24.07 -31.77 -3.90
N LYS A 137 24.57 -32.63 -3.00
CA LYS A 137 25.26 -33.87 -3.36
C LYS A 137 24.34 -34.91 -3.99
N GLN A 138 23.10 -35.03 -3.55
CA GLN A 138 22.18 -36.10 -3.99
C GLN A 138 21.30 -35.70 -5.18
N HIS A 139 20.91 -34.43 -5.26
CA HIS A 139 19.90 -33.94 -6.20
C HIS A 139 20.37 -32.77 -7.07
N GLY A 140 21.60 -32.27 -6.85
CA GLY A 140 22.12 -31.08 -7.53
C GLY A 140 21.82 -29.79 -6.77
N LYS A 141 22.35 -28.67 -7.26
CA LYS A 141 22.28 -27.36 -6.59
C LYS A 141 20.86 -26.95 -6.21
N VAL A 142 20.70 -26.39 -5.01
CA VAL A 142 19.42 -26.09 -4.39
C VAL A 142 18.89 -24.72 -4.82
N VAL A 143 17.59 -24.66 -5.08
CA VAL A 143 16.83 -23.42 -5.23
C VAL A 143 16.14 -23.13 -3.90
N LEU A 144 16.47 -21.99 -3.30
CA LEU A 144 15.95 -21.58 -2.01
C LEU A 144 15.00 -20.38 -2.16
N LEU A 145 13.75 -20.59 -1.78
CA LEU A 145 12.68 -19.59 -1.86
C LEU A 145 12.18 -19.31 -0.46
N ILE A 146 12.24 -18.05 0.00
CA ILE A 146 11.86 -17.68 1.36
C ILE A 146 10.81 -16.57 1.30
N ASP A 147 9.60 -16.86 1.75
CA ASP A 147 8.48 -15.93 1.77
C ASP A 147 8.19 -15.37 3.16
N GLU A 148 7.81 -14.10 3.19
CA GLU A 148 7.45 -13.34 4.40
C GLU A 148 8.53 -13.41 5.48
N TYR A 149 9.79 -13.24 5.07
CA TYR A 149 10.98 -13.37 5.93
C TYR A 149 10.89 -12.51 7.20
N ASP A 150 10.27 -11.35 7.08
CA ASP A 150 10.18 -10.26 8.04
C ASP A 150 9.03 -10.41 9.03
N LYS A 151 8.14 -11.37 8.83
CA LYS A 151 6.94 -11.55 9.66
C LYS A 151 7.24 -11.73 11.16
N PRO A 152 8.25 -12.53 11.59
CA PRO A 152 8.60 -12.66 13.01
C PRO A 152 9.16 -11.38 13.64
N LEU A 153 9.44 -10.35 12.86
CA LEU A 153 9.83 -9.03 13.37
C LEU A 153 8.61 -8.11 13.42
N ILE A 154 7.80 -8.11 12.35
CA ILE A 154 6.61 -7.27 12.23
C ILE A 154 5.57 -7.59 13.30
N ASP A 155 5.33 -8.88 13.55
CA ASP A 155 4.32 -9.31 14.52
C ASP A 155 4.67 -8.93 15.97
N TYR A 156 5.94 -8.63 16.23
CA TYR A 156 6.45 -8.24 17.55
C TYR A 156 7.00 -6.82 17.58
N LEU A 157 6.57 -5.92 16.69
CA LEU A 157 6.99 -4.50 16.75
C LEU A 157 6.53 -3.79 18.03
N ASP A 158 5.51 -4.33 18.71
CA ASP A 158 5.07 -3.88 20.03
C ASP A 158 5.87 -4.51 21.20
N ASP A 159 6.70 -5.53 20.94
CA ASP A 159 7.59 -6.21 21.88
C ASP A 159 9.02 -6.25 21.32
N ILE A 160 9.71 -5.12 21.47
CA ILE A 160 11.07 -4.93 20.94
C ILE A 160 12.07 -5.99 21.44
N PRO A 161 12.09 -6.39 22.73
CA PRO A 161 12.94 -7.49 23.19
C PRO A 161 12.73 -8.79 22.40
N LEU A 162 11.48 -9.20 22.17
CA LEU A 162 11.19 -10.43 21.42
C LEU A 162 11.49 -10.28 19.92
N ALA A 163 11.18 -9.13 19.32
CA ALA A 163 11.57 -8.83 17.94
C ALA A 163 13.10 -8.89 17.75
N LYS A 164 13.89 -8.39 18.71
CA LYS A 164 15.35 -8.49 18.69
C LYS A 164 15.84 -9.93 18.85
N ALA A 165 15.22 -10.72 19.72
CA ALA A 165 15.54 -12.15 19.85
C ALA A 165 15.30 -12.88 18.52
N ASN A 166 14.15 -12.64 17.88
CA ASN A 166 13.85 -13.18 16.55
C ASN A 166 14.84 -12.69 15.49
N GLN A 167 15.23 -11.41 15.52
CA GLN A 167 16.25 -10.87 14.62
C GLN A 167 17.58 -11.64 14.76
N GLN A 168 17.99 -12.00 15.98
CA GLN A 168 19.22 -12.75 16.22
C GLN A 168 19.15 -14.19 15.70
N VAL A 169 17.99 -14.85 15.85
CA VAL A 169 17.74 -16.18 15.26
C VAL A 169 17.83 -16.09 13.73
N MET A 170 17.21 -15.08 13.12
CA MET A 170 17.28 -14.85 11.67
C MET A 170 18.71 -14.62 11.19
N LYS A 171 19.49 -13.78 11.87
CA LYS A 171 20.93 -13.59 11.54
C LYS A 171 21.67 -14.91 11.52
N THR A 172 21.47 -15.73 12.54
CA THR A 172 22.09 -17.06 12.65
C THR A 172 21.70 -17.96 11.49
N PHE A 173 20.40 -18.00 11.16
CA PHE A 173 19.86 -18.78 10.04
C PHE A 173 20.43 -18.35 8.69
N TYR A 174 20.39 -17.06 8.37
CA TYR A 174 20.88 -16.54 7.07
C TYR A 174 22.39 -16.55 6.93
N SER A 175 23.16 -16.55 8.04
CA SER A 175 24.63 -16.62 8.00
C SER A 175 25.15 -17.87 7.27
N VAL A 176 24.37 -18.96 7.25
CA VAL A 176 24.71 -20.21 6.54
C VAL A 176 24.88 -19.99 5.05
N LEU A 177 24.12 -19.06 4.47
CA LEU A 177 24.09 -18.83 3.03
C LEU A 177 25.39 -18.24 2.49
N LYS A 178 26.24 -17.66 3.35
CA LYS A 178 27.54 -17.11 2.96
C LYS A 178 28.49 -18.18 2.40
N ASP A 179 28.52 -19.34 3.06
CA ASP A 179 29.43 -20.45 2.70
C ASP A 179 28.72 -21.52 1.86
N SER A 180 27.44 -21.31 1.53
CA SER A 180 26.60 -22.27 0.80
C SER A 180 26.59 -22.06 -0.71
N ASP A 181 27.39 -21.14 -1.24
CA ASP A 181 27.44 -20.84 -2.67
C ASP A 181 27.68 -22.05 -3.60
N PRO A 182 28.56 -23.01 -3.25
CA PRO A 182 28.72 -24.23 -4.04
C PRO A 182 27.45 -25.09 -4.13
N TYR A 183 26.54 -24.95 -3.16
CA TYR A 183 25.34 -25.77 -3.01
C TYR A 183 24.07 -25.09 -3.55
N LEU A 184 24.11 -23.79 -3.85
CA LEU A 184 22.95 -23.00 -4.27
C LEU A 184 22.98 -22.72 -5.77
N GLU A 185 21.81 -22.86 -6.41
CA GLU A 185 21.56 -22.40 -7.77
C GLU A 185 20.94 -21.01 -7.78
N PHE A 186 19.95 -20.81 -6.91
CA PHE A 186 19.15 -19.60 -6.90
C PHE A 186 18.57 -19.35 -5.50
N LEU A 187 18.55 -18.09 -5.08
CA LEU A 187 17.92 -17.64 -3.84
C LEU A 187 17.02 -16.45 -4.13
N LEU A 188 15.76 -16.52 -3.69
CA LEU A 188 14.88 -15.36 -3.65
C LEU A 188 14.20 -15.25 -2.28
N ILE A 189 14.42 -14.12 -1.62
CA ILE A 189 13.80 -13.76 -0.35
C ILE A 189 12.75 -12.66 -0.61
N THR A 190 11.52 -12.86 -0.14
CA THR A 190 10.43 -11.91 -0.24
C THR A 190 9.91 -11.46 1.12
N GLY A 191 9.45 -10.21 1.18
CA GLY A 191 8.87 -9.60 2.38
C GLY A 191 8.08 -8.35 2.06
N VAL A 192 7.61 -7.66 3.08
CA VAL A 192 7.00 -6.32 2.95
C VAL A 192 7.99 -5.24 3.33
N SER A 193 8.70 -5.41 4.43
CA SER A 193 9.67 -4.47 4.99
C SER A 193 11.10 -4.82 4.61
N LYS A 194 11.97 -3.81 4.70
CA LYS A 194 13.42 -3.96 4.52
C LYS A 194 14.14 -3.76 5.85
N PHE A 195 13.83 -4.58 6.86
CA PHE A 195 14.62 -4.59 8.10
C PHE A 195 16.09 -4.66 7.73
N SER A 196 16.89 -3.69 8.22
CA SER A 196 18.12 -3.25 7.57
C SER A 196 18.96 -4.44 7.08
N ARG A 197 19.40 -4.39 5.82
CA ARG A 197 20.30 -5.41 5.25
C ARG A 197 21.57 -5.58 6.10
N VAL A 198 22.00 -4.51 6.78
CA VAL A 198 23.14 -4.46 7.71
C VAL A 198 22.86 -5.19 9.04
N SER A 199 21.60 -5.48 9.39
CA SER A 199 21.28 -6.23 10.61
C SER A 199 21.09 -7.72 10.32
N ILE A 200 20.25 -8.13 9.38
CA ILE A 200 19.89 -9.56 9.17
C ILE A 200 20.77 -10.25 8.12
N PHE A 201 21.10 -9.51 7.07
CA PHE A 201 21.82 -10.04 5.89
C PHE A 201 23.25 -9.48 5.81
N SER A 202 23.81 -9.03 6.94
CA SER A 202 25.14 -8.39 6.99
C SER A 202 26.24 -9.28 6.44
N ASP A 203 26.08 -10.58 6.61
CA ASP A 203 27.04 -11.59 6.15
C ASP A 203 26.85 -11.95 4.67
N LEU A 204 25.77 -11.47 4.01
CA LEU A 204 25.42 -11.74 2.62
C LEU A 204 25.79 -10.57 1.70
N ASN A 205 27.07 -10.54 1.33
CA ASN A 205 27.63 -9.50 0.47
C ASN A 205 27.03 -9.49 -0.95
N ASN A 206 26.49 -10.61 -1.43
CA ASN A 206 26.04 -10.78 -2.83
C ASN A 206 24.52 -10.65 -3.05
N LEU A 207 23.73 -10.30 -2.03
CA LEU A 207 22.27 -10.19 -2.15
C LEU A 207 21.85 -8.97 -3.00
N ALA A 208 21.25 -9.19 -4.17
CA ALA A 208 20.77 -8.10 -5.03
C ALA A 208 19.33 -7.68 -4.64
N ASP A 209 19.15 -6.41 -4.26
CA ASP A 209 17.82 -5.86 -3.96
C ASP A 209 17.10 -5.45 -5.25
N LEU A 210 16.03 -6.17 -5.59
CA LEU A 210 15.20 -5.96 -6.77
C LEU A 210 14.15 -4.85 -6.58
N THR A 211 13.96 -4.37 -5.35
CA THR A 211 12.79 -3.56 -4.99
C THR A 211 12.66 -2.29 -5.84
N LEU A 212 13.74 -1.53 -6.01
CA LEU A 212 13.79 -0.32 -6.85
C LEU A 212 14.51 -0.56 -8.18
N HIS A 213 14.79 -1.83 -8.51
CA HIS A 213 15.52 -2.17 -9.72
C HIS A 213 14.59 -2.11 -10.94
N ARG A 214 14.80 -1.12 -11.81
CA ARG A 214 13.90 -0.82 -12.95
C ARG A 214 13.55 -2.02 -13.82
N ARG A 215 14.53 -2.90 -14.12
CA ARG A 215 14.30 -4.10 -14.96
C ARG A 215 13.28 -5.08 -14.38
N PHE A 216 13.02 -5.01 -13.07
CA PHE A 216 12.20 -5.96 -12.33
C PHE A 216 11.00 -5.27 -11.67
N ALA A 217 10.71 -4.02 -12.06
CA ALA A 217 9.59 -3.25 -11.51
C ALA A 217 8.26 -4.00 -11.65
N THR A 218 8.06 -4.70 -12.77
CA THR A 218 6.82 -5.39 -13.18
C THR A 218 6.77 -6.89 -12.84
N LEU A 219 7.74 -7.43 -12.08
CA LEU A 219 7.75 -8.85 -11.65
C LEU A 219 6.47 -9.25 -10.90
N THR A 220 5.84 -8.27 -10.26
CA THR A 220 4.58 -8.39 -9.51
C THR A 220 3.72 -7.17 -9.82
N GLY A 221 2.44 -7.20 -9.47
CA GLY A 221 1.49 -6.17 -9.91
C GLY A 221 1.05 -6.34 -11.36
N TYR A 222 0.00 -5.62 -11.77
CA TYR A 222 -0.44 -5.59 -13.17
C TYR A 222 -0.13 -4.23 -13.80
N THR A 223 0.32 -4.22 -15.05
CA THR A 223 0.44 -3.00 -15.85
C THR A 223 -0.91 -2.64 -16.47
N GLN A 224 -1.04 -1.42 -17.00
CA GLN A 224 -2.20 -1.01 -17.80
C GLN A 224 -2.45 -1.97 -18.97
N GLN A 225 -1.40 -2.32 -19.70
CA GLN A 225 -1.50 -3.20 -20.87
C GLN A 225 -1.96 -4.61 -20.49
N GLU A 226 -1.45 -5.15 -19.37
CA GLU A 226 -1.88 -6.44 -18.86
C GLU A 226 -3.33 -6.41 -18.39
N LEU A 227 -3.77 -5.34 -17.72
CA LEU A 227 -5.17 -5.16 -17.35
C LEU A 227 -6.07 -5.20 -18.60
N GLU A 228 -5.77 -4.36 -19.60
CA GLU A 228 -6.56 -4.28 -20.82
C GLU A 228 -6.57 -5.59 -21.62
N HIS A 229 -5.46 -6.32 -21.64
CA HIS A 229 -5.35 -7.58 -22.36
C HIS A 229 -6.07 -8.74 -21.64
N TYR A 230 -5.69 -9.02 -20.40
CA TYR A 230 -6.14 -10.21 -19.67
C TYR A 230 -7.56 -10.05 -19.11
N PHE A 231 -7.97 -8.82 -18.78
CA PHE A 231 -9.28 -8.57 -18.19
C PHE A 231 -10.33 -8.11 -19.21
N ALA A 232 -9.96 -7.88 -20.48
CA ALA A 232 -10.91 -7.49 -21.54
C ALA A 232 -12.21 -8.32 -21.57
N PRO A 233 -12.18 -9.66 -21.40
CA PRO A 233 -13.39 -10.48 -21.41
C PRO A 233 -14.33 -10.28 -20.20
N TYR A 234 -13.84 -9.73 -19.09
CA TYR A 234 -14.62 -9.51 -17.84
C TYR A 234 -15.25 -8.12 -17.77
N MET A 235 -14.77 -7.19 -18.60
CA MET A 235 -15.19 -5.80 -18.60
C MET A 235 -16.65 -5.56 -19.02
N PRO A 236 -17.26 -6.29 -19.99
CA PRO A 236 -18.63 -6.03 -20.43
C PRO A 236 -19.69 -6.04 -19.32
N GLU A 237 -19.53 -6.93 -18.34
CA GLU A 237 -20.42 -7.01 -17.18
C GLU A 237 -20.34 -5.75 -16.32
N LEU A 238 -19.12 -5.27 -16.05
CA LEU A 238 -18.86 -4.04 -15.30
C LEU A 238 -19.29 -2.78 -16.05
N GLU A 239 -19.11 -2.74 -17.38
CA GLU A 239 -19.57 -1.65 -18.25
C GLU A 239 -21.09 -1.50 -18.16
N GLN A 240 -21.82 -2.62 -18.27
CA GLN A 240 -23.27 -2.63 -18.17
C GLN A 240 -23.76 -2.22 -16.77
N TYR A 241 -23.14 -2.76 -15.72
CA TYR A 241 -23.52 -2.45 -14.34
C TYR A 241 -23.26 -0.99 -13.98
N CYS A 242 -22.09 -0.45 -14.35
CA CYS A 242 -21.71 0.93 -14.06
C CYS A 242 -22.31 1.95 -15.02
N GLN A 243 -22.89 1.52 -16.15
CA GLN A 243 -23.33 2.38 -17.25
C GLN A 243 -22.21 3.29 -17.78
N LEU A 244 -21.01 2.71 -17.95
CA LEU A 244 -19.82 3.42 -18.43
C LEU A 244 -19.34 2.83 -19.76
N SER A 245 -18.80 3.67 -20.63
CA SER A 245 -18.02 3.20 -21.77
C SER A 245 -16.72 2.53 -21.32
N ARG A 246 -16.08 1.74 -22.21
CA ARG A 246 -14.77 1.12 -21.95
C ARG A 246 -13.73 2.10 -21.46
N ALA A 247 -13.65 3.26 -22.10
CA ALA A 247 -12.66 4.29 -21.76
C ALA A 247 -12.91 4.85 -20.35
N GLU A 248 -14.16 5.20 -20.04
CA GLU A 248 -14.54 5.71 -18.71
C GLU A 248 -14.33 4.66 -17.61
N LEU A 249 -14.65 3.39 -17.89
CA LEU A 249 -14.40 2.29 -16.96
C LEU A 249 -12.90 2.12 -16.68
N LEU A 250 -12.06 2.11 -17.72
CA LEU A 250 -10.60 1.98 -17.56
C LEU A 250 -10.01 3.14 -16.76
N GLU A 251 -10.46 4.38 -17.01
CA GLU A 251 -10.05 5.56 -16.23
C GLU A 251 -10.50 5.45 -14.76
N LYS A 252 -11.72 4.97 -14.50
CA LYS A 252 -12.22 4.72 -13.14
C LYS A 252 -11.40 3.64 -12.44
N ILE A 253 -11.08 2.53 -13.11
CA ILE A 253 -10.22 1.45 -12.58
C ILE A 253 -8.83 1.99 -12.28
N ARG A 254 -8.25 2.79 -13.19
CA ARG A 254 -6.95 3.44 -12.99
C ARG A 254 -6.94 4.31 -11.74
N TYR A 255 -7.94 5.18 -11.60
CA TYR A 255 -8.06 6.08 -10.46
C TYR A 255 -8.22 5.36 -9.12
N TRP A 256 -8.95 4.23 -9.11
CA TRP A 256 -9.16 3.45 -7.90
C TRP A 256 -7.96 2.59 -7.49
N TYR A 257 -7.32 1.93 -8.45
CA TYR A 257 -6.44 0.80 -8.15
C TYR A 257 -5.03 0.90 -8.74
N ASN A 258 -4.74 1.85 -9.64
CA ASN A 258 -3.41 2.08 -10.20
C ASN A 258 -2.66 3.20 -9.49
N GLY A 259 -1.34 3.12 -9.47
CA GLY A 259 -0.47 4.25 -9.13
C GLY A 259 0.76 3.84 -8.32
N TYR A 260 0.87 2.57 -7.92
CA TYR A 260 2.11 2.05 -7.35
C TYR A 260 3.25 2.11 -8.36
N THR A 261 4.38 2.71 -7.99
CA THR A 261 5.61 2.63 -8.79
C THR A 261 6.84 2.47 -7.91
N TRP A 262 7.83 1.75 -8.44
CA TRP A 262 9.15 1.55 -7.84
C TRP A 262 10.29 2.06 -8.73
N ASP A 263 9.97 2.50 -9.94
CA ASP A 263 10.93 2.99 -10.94
C ASP A 263 10.62 4.41 -11.43
N LEU A 264 9.51 5.01 -11.00
CA LEU A 264 8.97 6.31 -11.47
C LEU A 264 8.61 6.33 -12.96
N GLN A 265 8.49 5.17 -13.59
CA GLN A 265 8.17 5.04 -15.02
C GLN A 265 6.93 4.19 -15.23
N THR A 266 6.81 3.11 -14.47
CA THR A 266 5.73 2.14 -14.59
C THR A 266 4.83 2.23 -13.37
N SER A 267 3.56 2.57 -13.61
CA SER A 267 2.50 2.47 -12.60
C SER A 267 1.83 1.11 -12.67
N LEU A 268 1.61 0.53 -11.49
CA LEU A 268 1.10 -0.82 -11.31
C LEU A 268 -0.19 -0.80 -10.51
N TYR A 269 -1.08 -1.70 -10.92
CA TYR A 269 -2.27 -2.08 -10.19
C TYR A 269 -1.93 -3.11 -9.11
N ASN A 270 -2.63 -3.02 -7.99
CA ASN A 270 -2.65 -4.09 -7.00
C ASN A 270 -3.44 -5.29 -7.56
N PRO A 271 -2.84 -6.49 -7.70
CA PRO A 271 -3.51 -7.66 -8.26
C PRO A 271 -4.76 -8.08 -7.49
N PHE A 272 -4.71 -8.02 -6.15
CA PHE A 272 -5.83 -8.43 -5.32
C PHE A 272 -7.02 -7.49 -5.45
N SER A 273 -6.79 -6.18 -5.50
CA SER A 273 -7.87 -5.21 -5.71
C SER A 273 -8.52 -5.37 -7.08
N VAL A 274 -7.73 -5.55 -8.15
CA VAL A 274 -8.26 -5.79 -9.50
C VAL A 274 -9.05 -7.10 -9.57
N LEU A 275 -8.51 -8.19 -9.02
CA LEU A 275 -9.21 -9.48 -9.01
C LEU A 275 -10.54 -9.40 -8.26
N ASN A 276 -10.58 -8.69 -7.12
CA ASN A 276 -11.82 -8.50 -6.36
C ASN A 276 -12.81 -7.57 -7.06
N LEU A 277 -12.36 -6.53 -7.76
CA LEU A 277 -13.24 -5.68 -8.58
C LEU A 277 -14.04 -6.54 -9.57
N PHE A 278 -13.36 -7.36 -10.37
CA PHE A 278 -14.05 -8.19 -11.35
C PHE A 278 -14.82 -9.36 -10.73
N ALA A 279 -14.44 -9.83 -9.54
CA ALA A 279 -15.18 -10.89 -8.85
C ALA A 279 -16.46 -10.38 -8.15
N ASN A 280 -16.46 -9.15 -7.65
CA ASN A 280 -17.59 -8.56 -6.92
C ASN A 280 -18.47 -7.66 -7.80
N GLY A 281 -17.93 -7.12 -8.90
CA GLY A 281 -18.64 -6.22 -9.81
C GLY A 281 -18.73 -4.77 -9.32
N ASP A 282 -18.00 -4.38 -8.28
CA ASP A 282 -18.05 -3.03 -7.72
C ASP A 282 -16.72 -2.52 -7.13
N PHE A 283 -16.64 -1.20 -6.96
CA PHE A 283 -15.45 -0.50 -6.48
C PHE A 283 -15.46 -0.39 -4.96
N ARG A 284 -14.49 -1.04 -4.29
CA ARG A 284 -14.30 -1.03 -2.84
C ARG A 284 -12.83 -0.97 -2.43
N ASN A 285 -12.60 -0.81 -1.13
CA ASN A 285 -11.27 -0.83 -0.51
C ASN A 285 -10.81 -2.26 -0.16
N PHE A 286 -10.60 -3.11 -1.16
CA PHE A 286 -10.25 -4.52 -0.99
C PHE A 286 -8.89 -4.76 -0.32
N TRP A 287 -7.87 -3.96 -0.65
CA TRP A 287 -6.51 -4.17 -0.15
C TRP A 287 -6.41 -3.92 1.36
N PHE A 288 -7.13 -2.92 1.86
CA PHE A 288 -7.00 -2.47 3.24
C PHE A 288 -7.67 -3.41 4.26
N GLU A 289 -8.79 -4.03 3.89
CA GLU A 289 -9.48 -5.03 4.72
C GLU A 289 -8.57 -6.24 5.07
N SER A 290 -7.44 -6.40 4.37
CA SER A 290 -6.50 -7.52 4.56
C SER A 290 -5.54 -7.39 5.75
N GLY A 291 -5.70 -6.36 6.59
CA GLY A 291 -5.07 -6.25 7.91
C GLY A 291 -4.07 -5.11 8.02
N THR A 292 -4.54 -3.97 8.52
CA THR A 292 -3.71 -2.81 8.87
C THR A 292 -2.93 -3.09 10.14
N PRO A 293 -1.61 -2.84 10.17
CA PRO A 293 -0.84 -3.11 11.36
C PRO A 293 -1.24 -2.17 12.52
N THR A 294 -1.55 -2.76 13.67
CA THR A 294 -1.87 -2.06 14.93
C THR A 294 -0.75 -1.13 15.42
N PHE A 295 0.47 -1.32 14.93
CA PHE A 295 1.63 -0.50 15.30
C PHE A 295 1.70 0.83 14.51
N LEU A 296 1.02 0.96 13.37
CA LEU A 296 1.08 2.17 12.54
C LEU A 296 0.48 3.40 13.25
N PRO A 297 -0.69 3.34 13.91
CA PRO A 297 -1.20 4.45 14.73
C PRO A 297 -0.24 4.86 15.84
N LYS A 298 0.40 3.88 16.51
CA LYS A 298 1.36 4.15 17.59
C LYS A 298 2.57 4.92 17.07
N LEU A 299 3.11 4.55 15.91
CA LEU A 299 4.20 5.27 15.23
C LEU A 299 3.78 6.69 14.86
N MET A 300 2.60 6.86 14.27
CA MET A 300 2.08 8.17 13.89
C MET A 300 1.89 9.10 15.08
N HIS A 301 1.37 8.56 16.19
CA HIS A 301 1.20 9.30 17.44
C HIS A 301 2.55 9.73 18.02
N ARG A 302 3.52 8.81 18.06
CA ARG A 302 4.90 9.09 18.52
C ARG A 302 5.56 10.19 17.69
N ASP A 303 5.46 10.09 16.36
CA ASP A 303 6.11 11.04 15.43
C ASP A 303 5.29 12.32 15.23
N LYS A 304 4.09 12.41 15.84
CA LYS A 304 3.14 13.52 15.71
C LYS A 304 2.81 13.86 14.25
N VAL A 305 2.69 12.82 13.42
CA VAL A 305 2.37 12.95 11.99
C VAL A 305 0.89 12.67 11.78
N TYR A 306 0.15 13.70 11.36
CA TYR A 306 -1.29 13.64 11.13
C TYR A 306 -1.67 13.86 9.65
N ARG A 307 -0.69 14.20 8.81
CA ARG A 307 -0.82 14.25 7.35
C ARG A 307 0.14 13.27 6.72
N LEU A 308 -0.37 12.55 5.73
CA LEU A 308 0.34 11.43 5.12
C LEU A 308 0.57 11.61 3.61
N ASP A 309 0.33 12.81 3.09
CA ASP A 309 0.51 13.16 1.68
C ASP A 309 1.77 14.01 1.46
N LYS A 310 2.33 13.92 0.25
CA LYS A 310 3.44 14.76 -0.25
C LYS A 310 4.68 14.77 0.66
N PHE A 311 5.15 13.59 1.06
CA PHE A 311 6.39 13.46 1.81
C PHE A 311 7.61 13.61 0.91
N LYS A 312 8.66 14.22 1.46
CA LYS A 312 9.95 14.33 0.79
C LYS A 312 11.01 13.61 1.61
N VAL A 313 11.73 12.68 0.99
CA VAL A 313 12.69 11.82 1.67
C VAL A 313 13.89 11.51 0.77
N ASP A 314 15.06 11.32 1.35
CA ASP A 314 16.23 10.85 0.62
C ASP A 314 16.20 9.32 0.43
N GLU A 315 17.02 8.83 -0.49
CA GLU A 315 17.08 7.40 -0.85
C GLU A 315 17.59 6.51 0.30
N LEU A 316 18.51 7.02 1.13
CA LEU A 316 19.09 6.25 2.24
C LEU A 316 18.04 6.00 3.33
N THR A 317 17.22 7.02 3.62
CA THR A 317 16.10 6.88 4.56
C THR A 317 15.09 5.82 4.11
N LEU A 318 14.76 5.73 2.81
CA LEU A 318 13.85 4.67 2.31
C LEU A 318 14.42 3.24 2.45
N GLY A 319 15.75 3.11 2.48
CA GLY A 319 16.46 1.84 2.60
C GLY A 319 16.78 1.41 4.03
N ASN A 320 16.81 2.34 4.99
CA ASN A 320 17.22 2.07 6.37
C ASN A 320 16.02 1.87 7.29
N TYR A 321 15.87 0.64 7.79
CA TYR A 321 14.82 0.26 8.73
C TYR A 321 15.45 -0.42 9.94
N ASP A 322 15.54 0.29 11.05
CA ASP A 322 16.02 -0.20 12.34
C ASP A 322 14.84 -0.40 13.29
N LEU A 323 14.85 -1.52 14.03
CA LEU A 323 13.81 -1.88 15.00
C LEU A 323 13.70 -0.87 16.14
N GLU A 324 14.80 -0.22 16.53
CA GLU A 324 14.80 0.75 17.63
C GLU A 324 14.43 2.16 17.18
N THR A 325 14.74 2.50 15.94
CA THR A 325 14.55 3.83 15.36
C THR A 325 13.62 3.79 14.15
N LEU A 326 12.57 2.98 14.23
CA LEU A 326 11.54 2.84 13.18
C LEU A 326 11.06 4.21 12.72
N GLN A 327 11.22 4.53 11.44
CA GLN A 327 10.74 5.79 10.89
C GLN A 327 9.42 5.56 10.14
N LEU A 328 8.44 6.43 10.34
CA LEU A 328 7.11 6.28 9.77
C LEU A 328 7.11 6.21 8.22
N ILE A 329 7.81 7.12 7.55
CA ILE A 329 7.76 7.23 6.08
C ILE A 329 8.29 5.95 5.39
N PRO A 330 9.47 5.41 5.75
CA PRO A 330 9.94 4.11 5.22
C PRO A 330 8.98 2.95 5.49
N VAL A 331 8.41 2.87 6.69
CA VAL A 331 7.40 1.85 7.04
C VAL A 331 6.22 1.92 6.06
N MET A 332 5.67 3.12 5.88
CA MET A 332 4.50 3.33 5.04
C MET A 332 4.76 3.05 3.56
N PHE A 333 5.94 3.38 3.06
CA PHE A 333 6.34 3.04 1.70
C PHE A 333 6.45 1.52 1.51
N GLN A 334 7.15 0.83 2.41
CA GLN A 334 7.39 -0.61 2.33
C GLN A 334 6.12 -1.45 2.49
N THR A 335 5.23 -1.01 3.38
CA THR A 335 3.93 -1.66 3.61
C THR A 335 2.92 -1.36 2.51
N GLY A 336 3.16 -0.36 1.65
CA GLY A 336 2.32 -0.04 0.48
C GLY A 336 1.26 1.04 0.71
N TYR A 337 1.35 1.77 1.82
CA TYR A 337 0.51 2.96 2.05
C TYR A 337 0.99 4.16 1.24
N LEU A 338 2.29 4.24 0.96
CA LEU A 338 2.89 5.27 0.11
C LEU A 338 3.61 4.64 -1.07
N THR A 339 3.75 5.41 -2.15
CA THR A 339 4.55 5.07 -3.32
C THR A 339 5.32 6.27 -3.83
N LEU A 340 6.27 6.06 -4.74
CA LEU A 340 7.06 7.14 -5.31
C LEU A 340 6.21 7.95 -6.31
N GLN A 341 6.34 9.27 -6.31
CA GLN A 341 5.64 10.18 -7.21
C GLN A 341 6.59 10.87 -8.18
N SER A 342 7.71 11.37 -7.66
CA SER A 342 8.77 11.98 -8.48
C SER A 342 10.11 11.94 -7.76
N LYS A 343 11.19 12.23 -8.49
CA LYS A 343 12.52 12.48 -7.94
C LYS A 343 12.98 13.87 -8.36
N ASP A 344 13.39 14.69 -7.41
CA ASP A 344 13.88 16.03 -7.72
C ASP A 344 15.34 16.02 -8.21
N LYS A 345 15.83 17.18 -8.68
CA LYS A 345 17.20 17.33 -9.19
C LYS A 345 18.29 17.04 -8.15
N ARG A 346 17.97 17.07 -6.85
CA ARG A 346 18.88 16.77 -5.74
C ARG A 346 18.85 15.28 -5.36
N GLY A 347 18.03 14.49 -6.04
CA GLY A 347 17.89 13.06 -5.79
C GLY A 347 16.90 12.71 -4.68
N MET A 348 16.10 13.68 -4.20
CA MET A 348 15.08 13.43 -3.18
C MET A 348 13.82 12.85 -3.81
N TYR A 349 13.22 11.86 -3.18
CA TYR A 349 11.95 11.29 -3.60
C TYR A 349 10.78 12.03 -2.97
N TRP A 350 9.75 12.26 -3.78
CA TRP A 350 8.42 12.63 -3.32
C TRP A 350 7.54 11.40 -3.23
N LEU A 351 6.80 11.25 -2.13
CA LEU A 351 5.90 10.14 -1.88
C LEU A 351 4.49 10.63 -1.57
N ASP A 352 3.51 9.87 -2.01
CA ASP A 352 2.09 10.07 -1.72
C ASP A 352 1.38 8.71 -1.77
N TYR A 353 0.10 8.69 -1.42
CA TYR A 353 -0.77 7.53 -1.62
C TYR A 353 -0.75 7.09 -3.09
N PRO A 354 -0.74 5.77 -3.36
CA PRO A 354 -0.72 5.27 -4.72
C PRO A 354 -2.03 5.55 -5.46
N ASN A 355 -3.17 5.46 -4.79
CA ASN A 355 -4.48 5.52 -5.42
C ASN A 355 -5.58 5.90 -4.42
N ARG A 356 -6.83 6.01 -4.93
CA ARG A 356 -8.01 6.33 -4.11
C ARG A 356 -8.30 5.27 -3.05
N GLU A 357 -8.16 3.99 -3.36
CA GLU A 357 -8.40 2.90 -2.41
C GLU A 357 -7.56 3.08 -1.13
N VAL A 358 -6.25 3.24 -1.28
CA VAL A 358 -5.34 3.33 -0.13
C VAL A 358 -5.56 4.62 0.65
N ARG A 359 -5.78 5.74 -0.05
CA ARG A 359 -6.09 7.03 0.59
C ARG A 359 -7.36 6.94 1.43
N ASN A 360 -8.46 6.47 0.84
CA ASN A 360 -9.75 6.34 1.51
C ASN A 360 -9.69 5.39 2.71
N ALA A 361 -8.97 4.29 2.57
CA ALA A 361 -8.91 3.32 3.63
C ALA A 361 -8.03 3.78 4.81
N MET A 362 -6.92 4.47 4.53
CA MET A 362 -6.13 5.12 5.58
C MET A 362 -6.90 6.23 6.28
N LEU A 363 -7.72 6.99 5.57
CA LEU A 363 -8.63 7.97 6.16
C LEU A 363 -9.58 7.35 7.17
N ILE A 364 -10.33 6.34 6.75
CA ILE A 364 -11.31 5.65 7.58
C ILE A 364 -10.64 5.10 8.85
N PHE A 365 -9.45 4.53 8.68
CA PHE A 365 -8.66 4.00 9.80
C PHE A 365 -8.19 5.06 10.78
N LEU A 366 -7.59 6.16 10.29
CA LEU A 366 -7.14 7.25 11.15
C LEU A 366 -8.31 7.91 11.89
N MET A 367 -9.46 8.05 11.22
CA MET A 367 -10.67 8.57 11.84
C MET A 367 -11.13 7.68 12.99
N ALA A 368 -11.15 6.36 12.80
CA ALA A 368 -11.54 5.42 13.86
C ALA A 368 -10.57 5.47 15.06
N GLU A 369 -9.26 5.46 14.77
CA GLU A 369 -8.21 5.53 15.80
C GLU A 369 -8.27 6.84 16.60
N TRP A 370 -8.47 7.99 15.93
CA TRP A 370 -8.48 9.30 16.60
C TRP A 370 -9.80 9.62 17.30
N ALA A 371 -10.92 9.09 16.80
CA ALA A 371 -12.21 9.31 17.44
C ALA A 371 -12.43 8.39 18.65
N HIS A 372 -11.61 7.34 18.82
CA HIS A 372 -11.86 6.25 19.78
C HIS A 372 -13.27 5.64 19.61
N VAL A 373 -13.81 5.66 18.38
CA VAL A 373 -15.14 5.12 18.03
C VAL A 373 -14.97 4.18 16.83
N GLU A 374 -15.86 3.20 16.69
CA GLU A 374 -15.84 2.30 15.53
C GLU A 374 -16.00 3.07 14.20
N PRO A 375 -15.30 2.66 13.12
CA PRO A 375 -15.33 3.33 11.81
C PRO A 375 -16.74 3.54 11.22
N ALA A 376 -17.71 2.73 11.65
CA ALA A 376 -19.10 2.77 11.20
C ALA A 376 -19.83 4.09 11.55
N TYR A 377 -19.37 4.85 12.55
CA TYR A 377 -20.07 6.04 13.05
C TYR A 377 -19.64 7.37 12.40
N THR A 378 -18.49 7.41 11.72
CA THR A 378 -17.89 8.66 11.19
C THR A 378 -18.05 8.82 9.67
N THR A 379 -18.14 7.72 8.93
CA THR A 379 -18.17 7.66 7.45
C THR A 379 -19.32 8.45 6.78
N PRO A 380 -20.58 8.43 7.28
CA PRO A 380 -21.70 9.07 6.57
C PRO A 380 -21.57 10.58 6.41
N MET A 381 -21.01 11.28 7.40
CA MET A 381 -20.96 12.75 7.41
C MET A 381 -19.90 13.29 6.44
N VAL A 382 -18.79 12.56 6.28
CA VAL A 382 -17.71 12.92 5.36
C VAL A 382 -18.14 12.70 3.91
N VAL A 383 -18.83 11.59 3.63
CA VAL A 383 -19.41 11.33 2.30
C VAL A 383 -20.42 12.42 1.93
N GLN A 384 -21.35 12.75 2.83
CA GLN A 384 -22.35 13.81 2.58
C GLN A 384 -21.73 15.18 2.30
N LEU A 385 -20.64 15.53 2.98
CA LEU A 385 -19.92 16.78 2.72
C LEU A 385 -19.17 16.75 1.38
N SER A 386 -18.60 15.60 1.00
CA SER A 386 -17.93 15.43 -0.31
C SER A 386 -18.93 15.54 -1.46
N ASP A 387 -20.04 14.81 -1.37
CA ASP A 387 -21.10 14.81 -2.38
C ASP A 387 -21.67 16.23 -2.56
N ALA A 388 -21.91 16.95 -1.45
CA ALA A 388 -22.39 18.34 -1.51
C ALA A 388 -21.42 19.29 -2.23
N PHE A 389 -20.11 19.11 -2.09
CA PHE A 389 -19.11 19.89 -2.84
C PHE A 389 -19.01 19.48 -4.31
N ASP A 390 -19.11 18.18 -4.61
CA ASP A 390 -19.04 17.66 -5.98
C ASP A 390 -20.27 18.08 -6.80
N ASP A 391 -21.46 18.05 -6.19
CA ASP A 391 -22.75 18.43 -6.79
C ASP A 391 -23.05 19.93 -6.74
N ASN A 392 -22.18 20.72 -6.08
CA ASN A 392 -22.40 22.16 -5.81
C ASN A 392 -23.70 22.46 -5.05
N ASP A 393 -24.08 21.58 -4.12
CA ASP A 393 -25.24 21.70 -3.24
C ASP A 393 -24.86 22.38 -1.91
N MET A 394 -24.77 23.71 -1.96
CA MET A 394 -24.44 24.52 -0.79
C MET A 394 -25.46 24.41 0.36
N PRO A 395 -26.79 24.34 0.11
CA PRO A 395 -27.77 24.01 1.16
C PRO A 395 -27.46 22.70 1.90
N ALA A 396 -27.15 21.61 1.19
CA ALA A 396 -26.79 20.34 1.81
C ALA A 396 -25.50 20.47 2.65
N LEU A 397 -24.48 21.16 2.14
CA LEU A 397 -23.23 21.42 2.87
C LEU A 397 -23.51 22.11 4.22
N ILE A 398 -24.32 23.17 4.20
CA ILE A 398 -24.65 23.95 5.40
C ILE A 398 -25.43 23.12 6.41
N GLU A 399 -26.34 22.26 5.98
CA GLU A 399 -27.09 21.37 6.89
C GLU A 399 -26.18 20.33 7.56
N VAL A 400 -25.18 19.81 6.86
CA VAL A 400 -24.20 18.91 7.48
C VAL A 400 -23.35 19.65 8.50
N ILE A 401 -22.88 20.86 8.18
CA ILE A 401 -22.14 21.71 9.13
C ILE A 401 -23.01 22.00 10.37
N LYS A 402 -24.28 22.38 10.20
CA LYS A 402 -25.18 22.62 11.34
C LYS A 402 -25.34 21.38 12.21
N THR A 403 -25.51 20.21 11.57
CA THR A 403 -25.65 18.92 12.26
C THR A 403 -24.41 18.59 13.07
N MET A 404 -23.22 18.85 12.53
CA MET A 404 -21.95 18.66 13.23
C MET A 404 -21.87 19.49 14.51
N PHE A 405 -22.13 20.80 14.41
CA PHE A 405 -22.05 21.69 15.57
C PHE A 405 -23.08 21.32 16.66
N LYS A 406 -24.28 20.85 16.27
CA LYS A 406 -25.30 20.36 17.21
C LYS A 406 -24.89 19.10 17.99
N LYS A 407 -23.96 18.29 17.46
CA LYS A 407 -23.48 17.07 18.12
C LYS A 407 -22.42 17.33 19.20
N ILE A 408 -21.88 18.55 19.29
CA ILE A 408 -20.85 18.88 20.27
C ILE A 408 -21.49 19.08 21.66
N PRO A 409 -21.08 18.33 22.70
CA PRO A 409 -21.62 18.48 24.04
C PRO A 409 -21.46 19.91 24.57
N TYR A 410 -22.49 20.43 25.22
CA TYR A 410 -22.52 21.80 25.77
C TYR A 410 -21.30 22.12 26.66
N GLN A 411 -20.84 21.14 27.44
CA GLN A 411 -19.77 21.29 28.42
C GLN A 411 -18.41 21.63 27.80
N ILE A 412 -18.17 21.22 26.55
CA ILE A 412 -16.90 21.44 25.84
C ILE A 412 -17.00 22.53 24.76
N PHE A 413 -18.18 23.14 24.60
CA PHE A 413 -18.46 24.08 23.52
C PHE A 413 -18.04 25.51 23.88
N ILE A 414 -17.04 26.06 23.17
CA ILE A 414 -16.52 27.41 23.39
C ILE A 414 -17.22 28.40 22.45
N LYS A 415 -18.38 28.91 22.87
CA LYS A 415 -19.28 29.70 22.01
C LYS A 415 -18.81 31.10 21.62
N ASP A 416 -17.93 31.73 22.41
CA ASP A 416 -17.57 33.15 22.26
C ASP A 416 -16.20 33.36 21.59
N ARG A 417 -15.68 32.33 20.89
CA ARG A 417 -14.39 32.42 20.18
C ARG A 417 -14.56 32.07 18.71
N GLU A 418 -14.45 33.05 17.82
CA GLU A 418 -14.50 32.84 16.36
C GLU A 418 -13.47 31.78 15.91
N ALA A 419 -12.26 31.84 16.46
CA ALA A 419 -11.20 30.86 16.22
C ALA A 419 -11.59 29.41 16.58
N TYR A 420 -12.53 29.20 17.51
CA TYR A 420 -13.03 27.85 17.85
C TYR A 420 -13.90 27.29 16.72
N TYR A 421 -14.82 28.08 16.16
CA TYR A 421 -15.63 27.68 15.01
C TYR A 421 -14.76 27.44 13.78
N HIS A 422 -13.83 28.36 13.53
CA HIS A 422 -12.84 28.21 12.46
C HIS A 422 -12.03 26.94 12.62
N SER A 423 -11.58 26.59 13.83
CA SER A 423 -10.80 25.37 14.08
C SER A 423 -11.62 24.10 13.84
N LEU A 424 -12.89 24.09 14.23
CA LEU A 424 -13.79 22.95 14.01
C LEU A 424 -14.08 22.74 12.52
N ILE A 425 -14.41 23.82 11.80
CA ILE A 425 -14.59 23.77 10.36
C ILE A 425 -13.30 23.40 9.66
N TYR A 426 -12.17 24.00 10.05
CA TYR A 426 -10.86 23.66 9.52
C TYR A 426 -10.60 22.17 9.70
N LEU A 427 -10.78 21.60 10.90
CA LEU A 427 -10.60 20.16 11.11
C LEU A 427 -11.53 19.36 10.20
N THR A 428 -12.81 19.73 10.12
CA THR A 428 -13.80 19.08 9.25
C THR A 428 -13.40 19.10 7.78
N PHE A 429 -13.07 20.27 7.27
CA PHE A 429 -12.69 20.52 5.89
C PHE A 429 -11.29 20.03 5.56
N PHE A 430 -10.40 19.92 6.55
CA PHE A 430 -9.12 19.25 6.45
C PHE A 430 -9.29 17.74 6.34
N TYR A 431 -10.25 17.16 7.06
CA TYR A 431 -10.65 15.75 6.89
C TYR A 431 -11.35 15.51 5.55
N LEU A 432 -12.17 16.45 5.07
CA LEU A 432 -12.65 16.48 3.68
C LEU A 432 -11.58 16.83 2.66
N GLY A 433 -10.50 17.45 3.12
CA GLY A 433 -9.34 17.92 2.35
C GLY A 433 -8.60 16.79 1.62
N GLN A 434 -8.95 15.55 1.95
CA GLN A 434 -8.50 14.35 1.26
C GLN A 434 -9.43 13.92 0.10
N TYR A 435 -10.63 14.48 0.03
CA TYR A 435 -11.61 14.34 -1.06
C TYR A 435 -11.64 15.58 -1.96
N ALA A 436 -11.21 16.75 -1.45
CA ALA A 436 -11.06 18.00 -2.19
C ALA A 436 -9.79 18.74 -1.73
N GLU A 437 -8.99 19.34 -2.61
CA GLU A 437 -7.73 19.97 -2.17
C GLU A 437 -8.03 21.22 -1.32
N ALA A 438 -7.92 21.09 0.00
CA ALA A 438 -8.14 22.19 0.91
C ALA A 438 -6.82 22.91 1.24
N GLU A 439 -6.68 24.16 0.78
CA GLU A 439 -5.48 24.97 0.99
C GLU A 439 -5.77 26.18 1.88
N VAL A 440 -4.90 26.43 2.86
CA VAL A 440 -4.84 27.70 3.62
C VAL A 440 -3.60 28.44 3.12
N ASN A 441 -3.81 29.48 2.32
CA ASN A 441 -2.70 30.24 1.73
C ASN A 441 -2.20 31.38 2.65
N GLU A 442 -0.88 31.60 2.65
CA GLU A 442 -0.21 32.75 3.27
C GLU A 442 0.54 33.56 2.19
N ASN A 443 0.03 34.76 1.86
CA ASN A 443 0.88 35.92 1.48
C ASN A 443 0.11 37.26 1.33
N ASN A 444 -1.22 37.28 1.09
CA ASN A 444 -1.99 38.52 0.84
C ASN A 444 -3.18 38.79 1.79
N GLY A 445 -3.23 38.10 2.92
CA GLY A 445 -4.40 38.01 3.78
C GLY A 445 -4.90 36.57 3.83
N ARG A 446 -5.31 36.13 5.02
CA ARG A 446 -5.69 34.74 5.28
C ARG A 446 -7.13 34.52 4.83
N VAL A 447 -7.31 33.74 3.76
CA VAL A 447 -8.60 33.09 3.49
C VAL A 447 -8.80 31.99 4.53
N ASP A 448 -10.00 31.86 5.07
CA ASP A 448 -10.24 30.86 6.12
C ASP A 448 -10.21 29.43 5.57
N CYS A 449 -10.76 29.19 4.38
CA CYS A 449 -10.71 27.87 3.73
C CYS A 449 -10.87 27.96 2.21
N VAL A 450 -10.10 27.18 1.46
CA VAL A 450 -10.34 26.88 0.04
C VAL A 450 -10.63 25.40 -0.09
N VAL A 451 -11.54 25.00 -0.98
CA VAL A 451 -11.84 23.59 -1.29
C VAL A 451 -11.85 23.42 -2.80
N LYS A 452 -10.95 22.59 -3.36
CA LYS A 452 -10.91 22.33 -4.80
C LYS A 452 -11.45 20.93 -5.12
N THR A 453 -12.53 20.85 -5.89
CA THR A 453 -13.10 19.59 -6.39
C THR A 453 -12.68 19.34 -7.84
N ALA A 454 -13.10 18.23 -8.43
CA ALA A 454 -12.91 17.98 -9.86
C ALA A 454 -13.60 19.05 -10.74
N THR A 455 -14.67 19.67 -10.23
CA THR A 455 -15.55 20.56 -10.99
C THR A 455 -15.39 22.03 -10.61
N HIS A 456 -15.16 22.38 -9.35
CA HIS A 456 -15.20 23.76 -8.83
C HIS A 456 -14.05 24.06 -7.85
N ILE A 457 -13.80 25.35 -7.61
CA ILE A 457 -12.94 25.85 -6.53
C ILE A 457 -13.79 26.73 -5.62
N TYR A 458 -14.03 26.27 -4.39
CA TYR A 458 -14.76 27.02 -3.38
C TYR A 458 -13.80 27.83 -2.51
N ILE A 459 -14.16 29.09 -2.24
CA ILE A 459 -13.41 30.03 -1.42
C ILE A 459 -14.35 30.45 -0.29
N LEU A 460 -14.07 29.97 0.91
CA LEU A 460 -14.93 30.11 2.07
C LEU A 460 -14.32 31.04 3.10
N GLU A 461 -15.14 31.94 3.61
CA GLU A 461 -14.80 32.87 4.70
C GLU A 461 -15.86 32.77 5.79
N PHE A 462 -15.42 32.70 7.05
CA PHE A 462 -16.30 32.54 8.19
C PHE A 462 -16.26 33.77 9.10
N LYS A 463 -17.40 34.09 9.72
CA LYS A 463 -17.51 35.12 10.77
C LYS A 463 -18.31 34.58 11.96
N LEU A 464 -18.11 35.18 13.13
CA LEU A 464 -18.92 34.92 14.33
C LEU A 464 -19.68 36.19 14.73
N ASP A 465 -20.99 36.06 14.95
CA ASP A 465 -21.90 37.12 15.40
C ASP A 465 -21.82 38.40 14.54
N LYS A 466 -21.66 38.23 13.22
CA LYS A 466 -21.75 39.29 12.22
C LYS A 466 -22.84 38.92 11.20
N THR A 467 -22.52 38.91 9.91
CA THR A 467 -23.39 38.45 8.82
C THR A 467 -22.55 37.74 7.77
N ALA A 468 -23.19 36.87 6.98
CA ALA A 468 -22.55 36.22 5.85
C ALA A 468 -22.05 37.23 4.79
N GLN A 469 -22.72 38.37 4.68
CA GLN A 469 -22.35 39.43 3.75
C GLN A 469 -21.00 40.07 4.11
N VAL A 470 -20.69 40.24 5.40
CA VAL A 470 -19.39 40.74 5.84
C VAL A 470 -18.27 39.77 5.46
N ALA A 471 -18.52 38.47 5.53
CA ALA A 471 -17.58 37.45 5.07
C ALA A 471 -17.37 37.55 3.53
N MET A 472 -18.46 37.70 2.77
CA MET A 472 -18.41 37.86 1.31
C MET A 472 -17.66 39.13 0.87
N GLU A 473 -17.88 40.25 1.55
CA GLU A 473 -17.15 41.50 1.29
C GLU A 473 -15.65 41.35 1.55
N GLN A 474 -15.27 40.58 2.57
CA GLN A 474 -13.87 40.28 2.84
C GLN A 474 -13.23 39.46 1.71
N ILE A 475 -13.92 38.41 1.22
CA ILE A 475 -13.44 37.60 0.09
C ILE A 475 -13.17 38.48 -1.13
N LYS A 476 -14.11 39.36 -1.48
CA LYS A 476 -14.04 40.23 -2.66
C LYS A 476 -12.97 41.32 -2.50
N SER A 477 -12.93 42.00 -1.35
CA SER A 477 -11.98 43.09 -1.11
C SER A 477 -10.53 42.64 -1.08
N ARG A 478 -10.27 41.37 -0.74
CA ARG A 478 -8.94 40.77 -0.71
C ARG A 478 -8.57 40.02 -2.00
N ASP A 479 -9.48 39.94 -2.97
CA ASP A 479 -9.29 39.22 -4.24
C ASP A 479 -8.79 37.78 -4.04
N TYR A 480 -9.38 37.05 -3.08
CA TYR A 480 -8.93 35.67 -2.78
C TYR A 480 -9.08 34.73 -3.99
N ALA A 481 -10.05 34.98 -4.88
CA ALA A 481 -10.20 34.24 -6.13
C ALA A 481 -9.08 34.50 -7.15
N GLY A 482 -8.39 35.64 -7.03
CA GLY A 482 -7.27 36.02 -7.88
C GLY A 482 -6.15 34.98 -7.92
N ALA A 483 -5.93 34.26 -6.81
CA ALA A 483 -4.91 33.20 -6.71
C ALA A 483 -5.19 31.98 -7.60
N PHE A 484 -6.41 31.83 -8.13
CA PHE A 484 -6.83 30.65 -8.89
C PHE A 484 -7.26 30.99 -10.34
N ARG A 485 -6.96 32.20 -10.84
CA ARG A 485 -7.36 32.64 -12.19
C ARG A 485 -6.86 31.73 -13.32
N ASP A 486 -5.69 31.14 -13.15
CA ASP A 486 -5.08 30.23 -14.14
C ASP A 486 -5.69 28.82 -14.15
N ASP A 487 -6.57 28.50 -13.19
CA ASP A 487 -7.30 27.24 -13.14
C ASP A 487 -8.60 27.33 -13.96
N PRO A 488 -8.93 26.35 -14.83
CA PRO A 488 -10.14 26.42 -15.66
C PRO A 488 -11.45 26.16 -14.88
N ARG A 489 -11.39 25.62 -13.66
CA ARG A 489 -12.59 25.33 -12.86
C ARG A 489 -13.30 26.62 -12.43
N PRO A 490 -14.65 26.67 -12.35
CA PRO A 490 -15.38 27.83 -11.85
C PRO A 490 -15.06 28.09 -10.37
N LYS A 491 -15.01 29.37 -9.98
CA LYS A 491 -14.77 29.78 -8.60
C LYS A 491 -16.11 30.07 -7.95
N VAL A 492 -16.28 29.59 -6.73
CA VAL A 492 -17.50 29.79 -5.93
C VAL A 492 -17.09 30.46 -4.63
N LEU A 493 -17.59 31.66 -4.40
CA LEU A 493 -17.34 32.41 -3.17
C LEU A 493 -18.43 32.08 -2.17
N VAL A 494 -18.06 31.82 -0.92
CA VAL A 494 -19.01 31.42 0.13
C VAL A 494 -18.71 32.19 1.42
N GLY A 495 -19.64 33.05 1.81
CA GLY A 495 -19.62 33.70 3.13
C GLY A 495 -20.51 32.94 4.09
N ILE A 496 -19.99 32.57 5.26
CA ILE A 496 -20.75 31.86 6.30
C ILE A 496 -20.61 32.61 7.62
N ASN A 497 -21.73 32.81 8.33
CA ASN A 497 -21.71 33.42 9.65
C ASN A 497 -22.30 32.46 10.69
N PHE A 498 -21.53 32.30 11.76
CA PHE A 498 -21.90 31.53 12.95
C PHE A 498 -22.52 32.45 13.99
N SER A 499 -23.42 31.89 14.80
CA SER A 499 -23.97 32.58 15.96
C SER A 499 -23.53 31.90 17.25
N SER A 500 -23.01 32.68 18.20
CA SER A 500 -22.73 32.22 19.57
C SER A 500 -23.99 31.81 20.32
N LYS A 501 -25.14 32.39 19.95
CA LYS A 501 -26.46 32.06 20.49
C LYS A 501 -26.99 30.74 19.94
N LEU A 502 -26.91 30.54 18.62
CA LEU A 502 -27.35 29.29 17.98
C LEU A 502 -26.33 28.15 18.17
N LYS A 503 -25.08 28.49 18.50
CA LYS A 503 -23.94 27.57 18.54
C LYS A 503 -23.78 26.81 17.21
N SER A 504 -24.10 27.47 16.10
CA SER A 504 -24.19 26.89 14.77
C SER A 504 -24.21 28.00 13.71
N VAL A 505 -24.35 27.62 12.43
CA VAL A 505 -24.51 28.56 11.31
C VAL A 505 -25.84 29.30 11.47
N ASP A 506 -25.80 30.63 11.35
CA ASP A 506 -26.95 31.53 11.37
C ASP A 506 -27.42 31.83 9.94
N ASP A 507 -26.51 32.37 9.12
CA ASP A 507 -26.74 32.72 7.72
C ASP A 507 -25.51 32.41 6.83
N TRP A 508 -25.75 32.31 5.53
CA TRP A 508 -24.73 32.09 4.51
C TRP A 508 -25.11 32.77 3.19
N VAL A 509 -24.13 33.04 2.34
CA VAL A 509 -24.30 33.60 0.99
C VAL A 509 -23.30 32.95 0.04
N MET A 510 -23.73 32.69 -1.20
CA MET A 510 -22.91 32.09 -2.25
C MET A 510 -22.99 32.93 -3.51
N GLU A 511 -21.83 33.17 -4.14
CA GLU A 511 -21.72 33.93 -5.39
C GLU A 511 -20.69 33.28 -6.34
N ALA A 512 -20.83 33.54 -7.65
CA ALA A 512 -19.79 33.18 -8.61
C ALA A 512 -18.57 34.11 -8.45
N GLY A 513 -17.37 33.53 -8.47
CA GLY A 513 -16.09 34.20 -8.16
C GLY A 513 -15.21 34.52 -9.34
#